data_AF-A0A918CB06-F1
#
_entry.id   AF-A0A918CB06-F1
#
_cell.length_a   1.000
_cell.length_b   1.000
_cell.length_c   1.000
_cell.angle_alpha   90.00
_cell.angle_beta   90.00
_cell.angle_gamma   90.00
#
_symmetry.space_group_name_H-M   'P 1'
#
loop_
_entity.id
_entity.type
_entity.pdbx_description
1 polymer ?
#
loop_
_entity_poly.entity_id
_entity_poly.type
_entity_poly.pdbx_seq_one_letter_code
_entity_poly.pdbx_strand_id
1 'polypeptide(L)'
;MERSIAVNYPAAIPVGHIVELTRFADPRPERKRRGVGDSQAYTVPVLHDLDTGIRYMNHAHASIGGNGGNSFVANRYPFEPLAELEAAEVWRGRVLACTLVMVEGLENQHTVLRLAPLGEDGR
;
A
#
# COMPACT_ATOMS: atom_id res chain seq x y z
N MET A 1 -17.81 7.79 -2.80
CA MET A 1 -17.53 7.23 -4.14
C MET A 1 -16.64 6.01 -3.97
N GLU A 2 -16.94 4.91 -4.67
CA GLU A 2 -16.11 3.70 -4.67
C GLU A 2 -14.71 3.97 -5.22
N ARG A 3 -13.72 3.20 -4.76
CA ARG A 3 -12.32 3.32 -5.18
C ARG A 3 -11.77 1.98 -5.63
N SER A 4 -10.98 2.00 -6.69
CA SER A 4 -10.13 0.88 -7.10
C SER A 4 -8.69 1.20 -6.76
N ILE A 5 -8.01 0.30 -6.06
CA ILE A 5 -6.63 0.51 -5.60
C ILE A 5 -5.81 -0.71 -5.95
N ALA A 6 -4.73 -0.48 -6.70
CA ALA A 6 -3.66 -1.45 -6.86
C ALA A 6 -2.70 -1.31 -5.68
N VAL A 7 -2.43 -2.43 -5.02
CA VAL A 7 -1.44 -2.51 -3.95
C VAL A 7 -0.33 -3.47 -4.36
N ASN A 8 0.91 -3.07 -4.12
CA ASN A 8 2.10 -3.75 -4.64
C ASN A 8 2.63 -4.80 -3.65
N TYR A 9 1.76 -5.74 -3.28
CA TYR A 9 2.04 -6.95 -2.51
C TYR A 9 0.93 -7.98 -2.75
N PRO A 10 1.22 -9.30 -2.70
CA PRO A 10 0.19 -10.33 -2.65
C PRO A 10 -0.38 -10.45 -1.25
N ALA A 11 -1.63 -10.04 -1.09
CA ALA A 11 -2.43 -10.48 0.03
C ALA A 11 -3.89 -10.63 -0.35
N ALA A 12 -4.48 -11.77 0.00
CA ALA A 12 -5.91 -11.94 -0.01
C ALA A 12 -6.48 -11.13 1.17
N ILE A 13 -7.25 -10.10 0.86
CA ILE A 13 -7.93 -9.28 1.87
C ILE A 13 -9.42 -9.63 1.80
N PRO A 14 -10.02 -10.13 2.89
CA PRO A 14 -11.40 -10.62 2.84
C PRO A 14 -12.41 -9.53 2.47
N VAL A 15 -13.42 -9.92 1.69
CA VAL A 15 -14.57 -9.06 1.40
C VAL A 15 -15.33 -8.76 2.69
N GLY A 16 -15.77 -7.51 2.81
CA GLY A 16 -16.46 -7.00 3.99
C GLY A 16 -15.53 -6.39 5.03
N HIS A 17 -14.21 -6.61 4.95
CA HIS A 17 -13.26 -6.01 5.89
C HIS A 17 -13.20 -4.49 5.74
N ILE A 18 -12.96 -3.81 6.86
CA ILE A 18 -12.68 -2.37 6.86
C ILE A 18 -11.18 -2.14 6.74
N VAL A 19 -10.79 -1.30 5.77
CA VAL A 19 -9.39 -0.96 5.52
C VAL A 19 -9.18 0.55 5.59
N GLU A 20 -8.00 0.95 6.04
CA GLU A 20 -7.46 2.31 5.92
C GLU A 20 -6.36 2.32 4.87
N LEU A 21 -6.44 3.26 3.94
CA LEU A 21 -5.44 3.53 2.93
C LEU A 21 -4.74 4.85 3.25
N THR A 22 -3.42 4.80 3.31
CA THR A 22 -2.57 5.99 3.42
C THR A 22 -1.79 6.19 2.12
N ARG A 23 -1.93 7.38 1.52
CA ARG A 23 -1.09 7.87 0.42
C ARG A 23 -0.21 9.00 0.91
N PHE A 24 1.01 9.05 0.40
CA PHE A 24 2.03 9.99 0.85
C PHE A 24 2.21 11.13 -0.14
N ALA A 25 2.64 12.28 0.36
CA ALA A 25 3.01 13.42 -0.45
C ALA A 25 4.29 13.12 -1.25
N ASP A 26 4.37 13.60 -2.50
CA ASP A 26 5.63 13.57 -3.26
C ASP A 26 6.55 14.68 -2.70
N PRO A 27 7.65 14.32 -2.00
CA PRO A 27 8.53 15.29 -1.35
C PRO A 27 9.39 16.05 -2.37
N ARG A 28 9.42 15.62 -3.65
CA ARG A 28 10.21 16.30 -4.68
C ARG A 28 9.63 17.67 -5.00
N PRO A 29 10.48 18.67 -5.31
CA PRO A 29 10.03 19.96 -5.81
C PRO A 29 9.10 19.79 -7.02
N GLU A 30 8.05 20.60 -7.13
CA GLU A 30 6.98 20.47 -8.15
C GLU A 30 7.52 20.30 -9.58
N ARG A 31 8.54 21.08 -9.92
CA ARG A 31 9.25 21.06 -11.23
C ARG A 31 9.93 19.73 -11.55
N LYS A 32 10.18 18.89 -10.55
CA LYS A 32 10.81 17.55 -10.63
C LYS A 32 9.82 16.40 -10.48
N ARG A 33 8.51 16.67 -10.37
CA ARG A 33 7.49 15.62 -10.19
C ARG A 33 7.10 14.90 -11.50
N ARG A 34 7.70 15.25 -12.64
CA ARG A 34 7.44 14.62 -13.95
C ARG A 34 8.35 13.40 -14.17
N GLY A 35 7.76 12.28 -14.59
CA GLY A 35 8.46 11.03 -14.92
C GLY A 35 7.77 9.80 -14.32
N VAL A 36 8.06 8.61 -14.84
CA VAL A 36 7.65 7.34 -14.22
C VAL A 36 8.43 7.23 -12.91
N GLY A 37 7.70 7.38 -11.81
CA GLY A 37 8.26 7.53 -10.48
C GLY A 37 9.10 6.33 -10.08
N ASP A 38 10.31 6.63 -9.64
CA ASP A 38 11.21 5.74 -8.92
C ASP A 38 10.44 4.85 -7.92
N SER A 39 10.93 3.64 -7.67
CA SER A 39 10.39 2.65 -6.70
C SER A 39 10.49 3.11 -5.23
N GLN A 40 10.25 4.40 -4.99
CA GLN A 40 10.35 5.12 -3.73
C GLN A 40 9.10 4.91 -2.89
N ALA A 41 9.27 4.94 -1.57
CA ALA A 41 8.21 4.66 -0.62
C ALA A 41 6.97 5.58 -0.80
N TYR A 42 7.17 6.87 -1.11
CA TYR A 42 6.07 7.83 -1.24
C TYR A 42 5.16 7.57 -2.46
N THR A 43 5.60 6.79 -3.46
CA THR A 43 4.79 6.44 -4.63
C THR A 43 3.89 5.22 -4.38
N VAL A 44 4.09 4.52 -3.26
CA VAL A 44 3.38 3.28 -2.94
C VAL A 44 2.48 3.48 -1.72
N PRO A 45 1.16 3.31 -1.84
CA PRO A 45 0.27 3.44 -0.70
C PRO A 45 0.50 2.33 0.32
N VAL A 46 0.12 2.62 1.56
CA VAL A 46 0.06 1.64 2.64
C VAL A 46 -1.40 1.33 2.92
N LEU A 47 -1.69 0.05 3.13
CA LEU A 47 -3.02 -0.42 3.50
C LEU A 47 -2.97 -1.05 4.89
N HIS A 48 -3.89 -0.67 5.75
CA HIS A 48 -4.11 -1.28 7.05
C HIS A 48 -5.48 -1.94 7.06
N ASP A 49 -5.52 -3.26 7.21
CA ASP A 49 -6.76 -3.97 7.52
C ASP A 49 -7.08 -3.77 8.99
N LEU A 50 -8.13 -2.99 9.26
CA LEU A 50 -8.53 -2.57 10.59
C LEU A 50 -9.22 -3.70 11.37
N ASP A 51 -9.75 -4.72 10.69
CA ASP A 51 -10.41 -5.84 11.33
C ASP A 51 -9.42 -6.89 11.84
N THR A 52 -8.28 -7.05 11.14
CA THR A 52 -7.22 -7.99 11.54
C THR A 52 -6.02 -7.31 12.22
N GLY A 53 -5.89 -5.99 12.07
CA GLY A 53 -4.73 -5.22 12.49
C GLY A 53 -3.52 -5.40 11.56
N ILE A 54 -3.62 -6.17 10.47
CA ILE A 54 -2.50 -6.42 9.56
C ILE A 54 -2.25 -5.19 8.70
N ARG A 55 -0.99 -4.75 8.68
CA ARG A 55 -0.53 -3.68 7.79
C ARG A 55 0.25 -4.25 6.63
N TYR A 56 -0.14 -3.84 5.45
CA TYR A 56 0.47 -4.24 4.20
C TYR A 56 1.25 -3.06 3.61
N MET A 57 2.55 -3.24 3.50
CA MET A 57 3.49 -2.24 3.01
C MET A 57 4.43 -2.86 1.99
N ASN A 58 4.81 -2.08 0.99
CA ASN A 58 5.87 -2.46 0.08
C ASN A 58 7.25 -2.36 0.74
N HIS A 59 8.21 -3.16 0.28
CA HIS A 59 9.58 -3.17 0.79
C HIS A 59 10.26 -1.79 0.75
N ALA A 60 9.84 -0.88 -0.13
CA ALA A 60 10.32 0.50 -0.17
C ALA A 60 10.09 1.25 1.15
N HIS A 61 9.07 0.86 1.94
CA HIS A 61 8.82 1.41 3.28
C HIS A 61 9.80 0.92 4.34
N ALA A 62 10.66 -0.06 4.02
CA ALA A 62 11.68 -0.55 4.94
C ALA A 62 12.94 0.35 4.92
N SER A 63 13.28 0.98 3.80
CA SER A 63 14.46 1.85 3.66
C SER A 63 14.42 2.70 2.38
N ILE A 64 14.95 3.92 2.46
CA ILE A 64 15.09 4.85 1.30
C ILE A 64 16.01 4.29 0.20
N GLY A 65 17.06 3.55 0.58
CA GLY A 65 18.05 3.00 -0.36
C GLY A 65 17.60 1.75 -1.10
N GLY A 66 16.34 1.33 -0.93
CA GLY A 66 15.90 -0.01 -1.29
C GLY A 66 16.42 -1.05 -0.30
N ASN A 67 15.74 -2.19 -0.26
CA ASN A 67 16.10 -3.29 0.60
C ASN A 67 16.41 -4.49 -0.27
N GLY A 68 17.63 -4.53 -0.81
CA GLY A 68 18.19 -5.68 -1.53
C GLY A 68 18.49 -6.81 -0.56
N GLY A 69 17.47 -7.27 0.16
CA GLY A 69 17.56 -8.19 1.28
C GLY A 69 18.43 -9.40 0.98
N ASN A 70 19.06 -9.93 2.03
CA ASN A 70 19.73 -11.22 1.94
C ASN A 70 18.66 -12.32 1.85
N SER A 71 18.70 -13.17 0.82
CA SER A 71 17.77 -14.30 0.63
C SER A 71 17.71 -15.28 1.81
N PHE A 72 18.67 -15.22 2.74
CA PHE A 72 18.79 -16.13 3.89
C PHE A 72 18.38 -15.49 5.23
N VAL A 73 18.14 -14.17 5.29
CA VAL A 73 17.78 -13.47 6.53
C VAL A 73 16.68 -12.47 6.24
N ALA A 74 15.52 -12.65 6.88
CA ALA A 74 14.44 -11.68 6.80
C ALA A 74 14.92 -10.32 7.30
N ASN A 75 14.66 -9.27 6.51
CA ASN A 75 14.97 -7.92 6.92
C ASN A 75 14.14 -7.53 8.16
N ARG A 76 14.67 -6.60 8.96
CA ARG A 76 13.88 -5.96 10.02
C ARG A 76 12.88 -5.00 9.36
N TYR A 77 11.71 -5.51 9.05
CA TYR A 77 10.61 -4.70 8.53
C TYR A 77 9.97 -3.91 9.68
N PRO A 78 9.79 -2.58 9.52
CA PRO A 78 9.09 -1.80 10.51
C PRO A 78 7.60 -2.15 10.51
N PHE A 79 6.93 -1.93 11.65
CA PHE A 79 5.47 -2.02 11.72
C PHE A 79 4.78 -0.80 11.13
N GLU A 80 5.48 0.32 11.03
CA GLU A 80 4.98 1.59 10.49
C GLU A 80 5.77 2.00 9.23
N PRO A 81 5.19 2.84 8.35
CA PRO A 81 5.93 3.44 7.25
C PRO A 81 7.10 4.29 7.74
N LEU A 82 8.01 4.66 6.83
CA LEU A 82 9.09 5.60 7.14
C LEU A 82 8.53 6.90 7.75
N ALA A 83 9.07 7.30 8.90
CA ALA A 83 8.52 8.38 9.72
C ALA A 83 8.60 9.77 9.03
N GLU A 84 9.52 9.93 8.08
CA GLU A 84 9.70 11.11 7.25
C GLU A 84 8.67 11.25 6.13
N LEU A 85 7.82 10.24 5.90
CA LEU A 85 6.76 10.31 4.88
C LEU A 85 5.53 11.06 5.40
N GLU A 86 5.26 12.21 4.82
CA GLU A 86 4.04 12.97 5.10
C GLU A 86 2.83 12.33 4.41
N ALA A 87 1.77 12.04 5.17
CA ALA A 87 0.51 11.56 4.63
C ALA A 87 -0.21 12.70 3.88
N ALA A 88 -0.42 12.52 2.58
CA ALA A 88 -1.22 13.44 1.76
C ALA A 88 -2.71 13.12 1.83
N GLU A 89 -3.05 11.85 2.01
CA GLU A 89 -4.43 11.39 2.08
C GLU A 89 -4.52 10.13 2.96
N VAL A 90 -5.46 10.14 3.89
CA VAL A 90 -5.89 8.94 4.62
C VAL A 90 -7.37 8.71 4.33
N TRP A 91 -7.72 7.51 3.89
CA TRP A 91 -9.07 7.18 3.48
C TRP A 91 -9.47 5.79 3.99
N ARG A 92 -10.69 5.65 4.49
CA ARG A 92 -11.22 4.37 4.98
C ARG A 92 -12.36 3.88 4.10
N GLY A 93 -12.44 2.56 3.96
CA GLY A 93 -13.51 1.93 3.21
C GLY A 93 -13.65 0.45 3.49
N ARG A 94 -14.74 -0.12 2.99
CA ARG A 94 -15.05 -1.54 3.08
C ARG A 94 -14.63 -2.26 1.80
N VAL A 95 -13.99 -3.41 1.93
CA VAL A 95 -13.60 -4.25 0.78
C VAL A 95 -14.85 -4.86 0.14
N LEU A 96 -15.09 -4.54 -1.13
CA LEU A 96 -16.16 -5.12 -1.95
C LEU A 96 -15.66 -6.32 -2.76
N ALA A 97 -14.41 -6.25 -3.23
CA ALA A 97 -13.76 -7.30 -3.98
C ALA A 97 -12.24 -7.20 -3.81
N CYS A 98 -11.60 -8.37 -3.81
CA CYS A 98 -10.15 -8.51 -3.83
C CYS A 98 -9.76 -9.40 -5.00
N THR A 99 -9.02 -8.85 -5.96
CA THR A 99 -8.48 -9.58 -7.11
C THR A 99 -7.00 -9.79 -6.90
N LEU A 100 -6.57 -11.05 -6.93
CA LEU A 100 -5.16 -11.42 -6.97
C LEU A 100 -4.76 -11.62 -8.43
N VAL A 101 -3.75 -10.88 -8.88
CA VAL A 101 -3.19 -10.98 -10.21
C VAL A 101 -1.84 -11.66 -10.11
N MET A 102 -1.81 -12.91 -10.58
CA MET A 102 -0.57 -13.67 -10.79
C MET A 102 -0.08 -13.36 -12.20
N VAL A 103 1.09 -12.72 -12.33
CA VAL A 103 1.68 -12.47 -13.65
C VAL A 103 2.78 -13.50 -13.88
N GLU A 104 2.57 -14.38 -14.87
CA GLU A 104 3.59 -15.36 -15.27
C GLU A 104 4.85 -14.62 -15.75
N GLY A 105 6.00 -14.91 -15.13
CA GLY A 105 7.29 -14.30 -15.48
C GLY A 105 7.65 -13.00 -14.72
N LEU A 106 6.74 -12.44 -13.92
CA LEU A 106 7.09 -11.45 -12.89
C LEU A 106 6.95 -12.13 -11.54
N GLU A 107 8.04 -12.19 -10.76
CA GLU A 107 8.03 -12.82 -9.42
C GLU A 107 7.06 -12.13 -8.43
N ASN A 108 6.46 -11.01 -8.84
CA ASN A 108 5.59 -10.19 -8.01
C ASN A 108 4.12 -10.42 -8.37
N GLN A 109 3.40 -10.97 -7.41
CA GLN A 109 1.94 -11.02 -7.40
C GLN A 109 1.38 -9.64 -6.99
N HIS A 110 0.28 -9.21 -7.63
CA HIS A 110 -0.35 -7.93 -7.34
C HIS A 110 -1.76 -8.11 -6.78
N THR A 111 -2.15 -7.30 -5.81
CA THR A 111 -3.53 -7.24 -5.32
C THR A 111 -4.22 -5.98 -5.85
N VAL A 112 -5.45 -6.12 -6.33
CA VAL A 112 -6.34 -5.00 -6.66
C VAL A 112 -7.59 -5.08 -5.81
N LEU A 113 -7.91 -4.00 -5.11
CA LEU A 113 -9.09 -3.91 -4.25
C LEU A 113 -10.12 -2.97 -4.87
N ARG A 114 -11.39 -3.36 -4.78
CA ARG A 114 -12.53 -2.46 -4.94
C ARG A 114 -13.09 -2.14 -3.56
N LEU A 115 -13.19 -0.87 -3.23
CA LEU A 115 -13.56 -0.38 -1.91
C LEU A 115 -14.80 0.52 -1.98
N ALA A 116 -15.75 0.29 -1.07
CA ALA A 116 -16.84 1.23 -0.81
C ALA A 116 -16.42 2.24 0.27
N PRO A 117 -16.86 3.51 0.19
CA PRO A 117 -16.76 4.39 1.35
C PRO A 117 -17.56 3.81 2.52
N LEU A 118 -17.12 4.09 3.74
CA LEU A 118 -17.91 3.79 4.93
C LEU A 118 -19.15 4.67 4.99
N GLY A 119 -20.25 4.16 5.56
CA GLY A 119 -21.43 4.95 5.88
C GLY A 119 -21.15 6.02 6.95
N GLU A 120 -22.14 6.87 7.25
CA GLU A 120 -22.04 7.89 8.31
C GLU A 120 -21.79 7.29 9.70
N ASP A 121 -22.09 6.01 9.88
CA ASP A 121 -21.87 5.20 11.08
C ASP A 121 -20.50 4.50 11.13
N GLY A 122 -19.64 4.75 10.13
CA GLY A 122 -18.29 4.19 10.08
C GLY A 122 -18.25 2.67 9.87
N ARG A 123 -19.35 2.09 9.39
CA ARG A 123 -19.47 0.67 9.03
C ARG A 123 -19.82 0.52 7.55
#